data_AF-A0A172XCS8-F1
#
_entry.id   AF-A0A172XCS8-F1
#
_cell.length_a   1.000
_cell.length_b   1.000
_cell.length_c   1.000
_cell.angle_alpha   90.00
_cell.angle_beta   90.00
_cell.angle_gamma   90.00
#
_symmetry.space_group_name_H-M   'P 1'
#
loop_
_entity.id
_entity.type
_entity.pdbx_description
1 polymer ?
#
loop_
_entity_poly.entity_id
_entity_poly.type
_entity_poly.pdbx_seq_one_letter_code
_entity_poly.pdbx_strand_id
1 'polypeptide(L)'
;MKHIFDIFIITLILPLLVLFACNPKSGGVKDNQLQKLKTKYNSIQSIEEKLKQHKQESIIFKLKLRAQKHEKMLYAHTHYDWTEDGDEEHRGKSYGYGRSQYGMKGANQAFGIIQMTPGVYWNPYNNGYTENKQSRSKIYLAFEYNENLIRALGEVLNKLAASANNFYISSKLKSNKYNNLLQEIADEIGEYAHNYFEVAFAELIKKVNKLNILLPNQLQELDQKFDKLTAERQIHIKDAKTIYNDFNNDKDQIKTNAAKLKDYINQNYKQKFLTSFAKIETLANEIKEILDKLDKI
;
A
#
# COMPACT_ATOMS: atom_id res chain seq x y z
N MET A 1 -11.11 16.26 21.99
CA MET A 1 -12.58 16.46 21.94
C MET A 1 -13.34 15.13 22.00
N LYS A 2 -13.05 14.25 22.97
CA LYS A 2 -13.73 12.96 23.14
C LYS A 2 -14.53 12.85 24.45
N HIS A 3 -14.41 13.84 25.34
CA HIS A 3 -15.05 13.84 26.67
C HIS A 3 -16.23 14.82 26.81
N ILE A 4 -16.59 15.56 25.76
CA ILE A 4 -17.69 16.53 25.82
C ILE A 4 -19.06 15.87 25.55
N PHE A 5 -19.08 14.75 24.80
CA PHE A 5 -20.34 14.03 24.49
C PHE A 5 -20.84 13.15 25.65
N ASP A 6 -19.96 12.56 26.46
CA ASP A 6 -20.37 11.69 27.57
C ASP A 6 -20.98 12.47 28.76
N ILE A 7 -20.56 13.73 28.94
CA ILE A 7 -21.09 14.60 30.02
C ILE A 7 -22.53 15.06 29.72
N PHE A 8 -22.91 15.19 28.44
CA PHE A 8 -24.26 15.62 28.04
C PHE A 8 -25.34 14.55 28.24
N ILE A 9 -24.98 13.26 28.24
CA ILE A 9 -25.96 12.16 28.41
C ILE A 9 -26.24 11.89 29.89
N ILE A 10 -25.26 12.05 30.78
CA ILE A 10 -25.44 11.78 32.21
C ILE A 10 -26.17 12.94 32.92
N THR A 11 -26.03 14.17 32.44
CA THR A 11 -26.68 15.35 33.05
C THR A 11 -28.16 15.52 32.69
N LEU A 12 -28.65 14.88 31.61
CA LEU A 12 -30.07 14.98 31.21
C LEU A 12 -31.00 13.96 31.89
N ILE A 13 -30.44 12.89 32.48
CA ILE A 13 -31.22 11.77 33.04
C ILE A 13 -31.56 11.99 34.52
N LEU A 14 -30.77 12.78 35.26
CA LEU A 14 -30.98 12.98 36.70
C LEU A 14 -32.19 13.85 37.11
N PRO A 15 -32.66 14.87 36.35
CA PRO A 15 -33.84 15.64 36.74
C PRO A 15 -35.17 14.90 36.52
N LEU A 16 -35.18 13.81 35.73
CA LEU A 16 -36.38 13.05 35.40
C LEU A 16 -36.81 12.06 36.50
N LEU A 17 -35.98 11.84 37.51
CA LEU A 17 -36.24 10.89 38.61
C LEU A 17 -36.93 11.51 39.84
N VAL A 18 -37.17 12.83 39.89
CA VAL A 18 -37.68 13.52 41.11
C VAL A 18 -39.15 13.98 41.03
N LEU A 19 -39.88 13.75 39.92
CA LEU A 19 -41.27 14.24 39.78
C LEU A 19 -42.39 13.21 39.99
N PHE A 20 -42.13 12.07 40.65
CA PHE A 20 -43.18 11.11 41.01
C PHE A 20 -43.27 10.85 42.52
N ALA A 21 -43.47 11.91 43.30
CA ALA A 21 -44.07 11.80 44.62
C ALA A 21 -45.44 12.53 44.61
N CYS A 22 -46.45 11.85 45.16
CA CYS A 22 -47.84 12.28 45.38
C CYS A 22 -48.84 12.15 44.20
N ASN A 23 -49.39 10.95 43.99
CA ASN A 23 -50.74 10.56 44.47
C ASN A 23 -51.14 9.15 43.96
N PRO A 24 -51.79 8.28 44.76
CA PRO A 24 -52.06 6.90 44.37
C PRO A 24 -53.51 6.72 43.90
N LYS A 25 -53.80 6.82 42.59
CA LYS A 25 -55.03 6.22 42.01
C LYS A 25 -54.86 5.74 40.55
N SER A 26 -55.40 4.54 40.31
CA SER A 26 -55.62 3.82 39.04
C SER A 26 -54.45 2.94 38.52
N GLY A 27 -54.67 1.62 38.59
CA GLY A 27 -53.81 0.59 38.01
C GLY A 27 -53.93 0.43 36.49
N GLY A 28 -54.57 1.36 35.76
CA GLY A 28 -54.72 1.29 34.30
C GLY A 28 -53.81 2.22 33.50
N VAL A 29 -53.29 3.29 34.11
CA VAL A 29 -52.45 4.29 33.41
C VAL A 29 -50.98 3.87 33.37
N LYS A 30 -50.51 3.12 34.37
CA LYS A 30 -49.12 2.64 34.46
C LYS A 30 -48.80 1.57 33.41
N ASP A 31 -49.73 0.66 33.13
CA ASP A 31 -49.51 -0.41 32.15
C ASP A 31 -49.43 0.14 30.72
N ASN A 32 -50.25 1.14 30.39
CA ASN A 32 -50.24 1.77 29.06
C ASN A 32 -48.97 2.62 28.83
N GLN A 33 -48.46 3.28 29.88
CA GLN A 33 -47.16 3.98 29.82
C GLN A 33 -45.97 3.03 29.73
N LEU A 34 -45.99 1.93 30.49
CA LEU A 34 -44.94 0.90 30.46
C LEU A 34 -44.88 0.21 29.09
N GLN A 35 -46.04 -0.08 28.50
CA GLN A 35 -46.13 -0.67 27.16
C GLN A 35 -45.63 0.31 26.08
N LYS A 36 -45.95 1.60 26.20
CA LYS A 36 -45.42 2.65 25.30
C LYS A 36 -43.90 2.81 25.41
N LEU A 37 -43.34 2.72 26.62
CA LEU A 37 -41.90 2.71 26.87
C LEU A 37 -41.22 1.48 26.27
N LYS A 38 -41.80 0.29 26.44
CA LYS A 38 -41.29 -0.97 25.87
C LYS A 38 -41.27 -0.92 24.34
N THR A 39 -42.34 -0.42 23.71
CA THR A 39 -42.39 -0.23 22.25
C THR A 39 -41.32 0.76 21.77
N LYS A 40 -41.13 1.88 22.49
CA LYS A 40 -40.09 2.86 22.15
C LYS A 40 -38.69 2.25 22.28
N TYR A 41 -38.42 1.51 23.35
CA TYR A 41 -37.15 0.81 23.54
C TYR A 41 -36.85 -0.19 22.40
N ASN A 42 -37.82 -1.04 22.06
CA ASN A 42 -37.68 -1.99 20.96
C ASN A 42 -37.43 -1.28 19.61
N SER A 43 -38.07 -0.13 19.37
CA SER A 43 -37.85 0.66 18.15
C SER A 43 -36.43 1.24 18.09
N ILE A 44 -35.88 1.71 19.22
CA ILE A 44 -34.50 2.20 19.31
C ILE A 44 -33.53 1.07 19.03
N GLN A 45 -33.73 -0.10 19.66
CA GLN A 45 -32.88 -1.27 19.45
C GLN A 45 -32.87 -1.70 17.97
N SER A 46 -34.03 -1.72 17.31
CA SER A 46 -34.13 -2.03 15.88
C SER A 46 -33.38 -1.02 15.00
N ILE A 47 -33.43 0.28 15.34
CA ILE A 47 -32.67 1.33 14.64
C ILE A 47 -31.16 1.13 14.84
N GLU A 48 -30.72 0.81 16.06
CA GLU A 48 -29.31 0.55 16.35
C GLU A 48 -28.77 -0.66 15.58
N GLU A 49 -29.55 -1.74 15.49
CA GLU A 49 -29.21 -2.92 14.71
C GLU A 49 -29.10 -2.60 13.22
N LYS A 50 -30.05 -1.86 12.64
CA LYS A 50 -29.99 -1.39 11.25
C LYS A 50 -28.77 -0.50 10.99
N LEU A 51 -28.45 0.41 11.92
CA LEU A 51 -27.28 1.29 11.78
C LEU A 51 -25.98 0.49 11.81
N LYS A 52 -25.87 -0.52 12.68
CA LYS A 52 -24.72 -1.44 12.71
C LYS A 52 -24.58 -2.19 11.39
N GLN A 53 -25.68 -2.74 10.86
CA GLN A 53 -25.69 -3.43 9.57
C GLN A 53 -25.24 -2.52 8.43
N HIS A 54 -25.82 -1.31 8.30
CA HIS A 54 -25.42 -0.35 7.26
C HIS A 54 -23.95 0.06 7.36
N LYS A 55 -23.41 0.19 8.57
CA LYS A 55 -21.98 0.46 8.76
C LYS A 55 -21.13 -0.69 8.21
N GLN A 56 -21.50 -1.94 8.46
CA GLN A 56 -20.80 -3.11 7.91
C GLN A 56 -20.88 -3.17 6.39
N GLU A 57 -22.09 -2.98 5.83
CA GLU A 57 -22.30 -2.95 4.37
C GLU A 57 -21.45 -1.87 3.69
N SER A 58 -21.38 -0.67 4.29
CA SER A 58 -20.55 0.43 3.80
C SER A 58 -19.06 0.08 3.80
N ILE A 59 -18.57 -0.57 4.87
CA ILE A 59 -17.16 -1.01 4.93
C ILE A 59 -16.88 -2.09 3.86
N ILE A 60 -17.76 -3.08 3.72
CA ILE A 60 -17.62 -4.14 2.70
C ILE A 60 -17.59 -3.50 1.30
N PHE A 61 -18.48 -2.55 1.03
CA PHE A 61 -18.52 -1.84 -0.25
C PHE A 61 -17.21 -1.07 -0.51
N LYS A 62 -16.70 -0.35 0.49
CA LYS A 62 -15.41 0.35 0.40
C LYS A 62 -14.24 -0.60 0.11
N LEU A 63 -14.19 -1.76 0.77
CA LEU A 63 -13.18 -2.79 0.52
C LEU A 63 -13.30 -3.41 -0.87
N LYS A 64 -14.53 -3.64 -1.37
CA LYS A 64 -14.77 -4.10 -2.75
C LYS A 64 -14.24 -3.11 -3.79
N LEU A 65 -14.51 -1.82 -3.60
CA LEU A 65 -13.99 -0.77 -4.50
C LEU A 65 -12.46 -0.73 -4.51
N ARG A 66 -11.83 -0.89 -3.34
CA ARG A 66 -10.37 -0.99 -3.21
C ARG A 66 -9.80 -2.19 -3.98
N ALA A 67 -10.45 -3.36 -3.88
CA ALA A 67 -10.04 -4.56 -4.62
C ALA A 67 -10.16 -4.35 -6.14
N GLN A 68 -11.32 -3.88 -6.61
CA GLN A 68 -11.61 -3.61 -8.02
C GLN A 68 -10.60 -2.64 -8.66
N LYS A 69 -10.18 -1.61 -7.91
CA LYS A 69 -9.18 -0.64 -8.38
C LYS A 69 -7.87 -1.30 -8.83
N HIS A 70 -7.44 -2.36 -8.14
CA HIS A 70 -6.13 -2.99 -8.37
C HIS A 70 -6.22 -4.33 -9.11
N GLU A 71 -7.42 -4.91 -9.22
CA GLU A 71 -7.66 -6.25 -9.78
C GLU A 71 -7.06 -6.44 -11.17
N LYS A 72 -7.42 -5.60 -12.15
CA LYS A 72 -6.93 -5.73 -13.53
C LYS A 72 -5.41 -5.58 -13.62
N MET A 73 -4.84 -4.65 -12.86
CA MET A 73 -3.40 -4.38 -12.86
C MET A 73 -2.62 -5.55 -12.24
N LEU A 74 -3.09 -6.08 -11.10
CA LEU A 74 -2.47 -7.24 -10.45
C LEU A 74 -2.62 -8.53 -11.28
N TYR A 75 -3.75 -8.70 -11.96
CA TYR A 75 -3.92 -9.79 -12.92
C TYR A 75 -2.87 -9.69 -14.03
N ALA A 76 -2.74 -8.51 -14.65
CA ALA A 76 -1.75 -8.30 -15.70
C ALA A 76 -0.31 -8.47 -15.20
N HIS A 77 -0.01 -8.01 -13.98
CA HIS A 77 1.29 -8.20 -13.33
C HIS A 77 1.64 -9.70 -13.21
N THR A 78 0.74 -10.48 -12.61
CA THR A 78 0.96 -11.91 -12.33
C THR A 78 1.01 -12.78 -13.59
N HIS A 79 0.31 -12.39 -14.65
CA HIS A 79 0.29 -13.11 -15.93
C HIS A 79 1.27 -12.54 -16.96
N TYR A 80 2.05 -11.51 -16.59
CA TYR A 80 2.95 -10.78 -17.49
C TYR A 80 2.27 -10.18 -18.72
N ASP A 81 0.97 -9.88 -18.64
CA ASP A 81 0.15 -9.34 -19.72
C ASP A 81 0.34 -7.82 -19.96
N TRP A 82 1.38 -7.25 -19.37
CA TRP A 82 1.84 -5.89 -19.58
C TRP A 82 2.98 -5.85 -20.62
N THR A 83 3.03 -4.77 -21.39
CA THR A 83 4.06 -4.54 -22.41
C THR A 83 5.20 -3.75 -21.79
N GLU A 84 6.43 -4.30 -21.79
CA GLU A 84 7.59 -3.59 -21.25
C GLU A 84 8.15 -2.61 -22.28
N ASP A 85 7.83 -1.33 -22.13
CA ASP A 85 8.44 -0.26 -22.94
C ASP A 85 8.32 -0.55 -24.45
N GLY A 86 7.13 -0.97 -24.88
CA GLY A 86 6.83 -1.35 -26.27
C GLY A 86 7.29 -2.75 -26.71
N ASP A 87 7.82 -3.58 -25.82
CA ASP A 87 8.18 -4.99 -26.11
C ASP A 87 6.93 -5.90 -26.17
N GLU A 88 6.11 -5.72 -27.22
CA GLU A 88 4.88 -6.47 -27.47
C GLU A 88 5.12 -7.97 -27.70
N GLU A 89 6.26 -8.32 -28.30
CA GLU A 89 6.65 -9.71 -28.62
C GLU A 89 6.69 -10.60 -27.37
N HIS A 90 7.08 -10.03 -26.23
CA HIS A 90 7.23 -10.72 -24.97
C HIS A 90 6.06 -10.50 -23.99
N ARG A 91 4.92 -9.99 -24.48
CA ARG A 91 3.69 -9.91 -23.68
C ARG A 91 3.21 -11.32 -23.31
N GLY A 92 2.82 -11.50 -22.04
CA GLY A 92 2.45 -12.82 -21.49
C GLY A 92 3.64 -13.74 -21.19
N LYS A 93 4.88 -13.21 -21.25
CA LYS A 93 6.11 -13.95 -20.91
C LYS A 93 6.78 -13.36 -19.68
N SER A 94 7.30 -14.24 -18.83
CA SER A 94 8.13 -13.90 -17.66
C SER A 94 9.54 -13.45 -18.00
N TYR A 95 9.91 -13.56 -19.29
CA TYR A 95 11.16 -13.07 -19.87
C TYR A 95 10.86 -12.02 -20.94
N GLY A 96 11.85 -11.22 -21.28
CA GLY A 96 11.76 -10.25 -22.38
C GLY A 96 12.88 -9.23 -22.33
N TYR A 97 13.33 -8.80 -23.50
CA TYR A 97 14.44 -7.87 -23.59
C TYR A 97 14.09 -6.50 -23.03
N GLY A 98 12.81 -6.08 -23.12
CA GLY A 98 12.32 -4.75 -22.77
C GLY A 98 13.08 -3.69 -23.55
N ARG A 99 12.47 -3.03 -24.55
CA ARG A 99 13.21 -2.24 -25.56
C ARG A 99 14.37 -1.40 -24.98
N SER A 100 14.04 -0.34 -24.26
CA SER A 100 14.97 0.46 -23.44
C SER A 100 14.77 0.24 -21.93
N GLN A 101 13.79 -0.58 -21.54
CA GLN A 101 13.35 -0.79 -20.15
C GLN A 101 13.10 0.55 -19.46
N TYR A 102 12.32 1.40 -20.13
CA TYR A 102 12.03 2.76 -19.69
C TYR A 102 13.28 3.66 -19.54
N GLY A 103 14.31 3.41 -20.35
CA GLY A 103 15.58 4.13 -20.31
C GLY A 103 16.59 3.61 -19.27
N MET A 104 16.26 2.56 -18.51
CA MET A 104 17.14 2.01 -17.46
C MET A 104 18.05 0.88 -17.95
N LYS A 105 17.93 0.44 -19.20
CA LYS A 105 18.75 -0.62 -19.79
C LYS A 105 20.12 -0.11 -20.24
N GLY A 106 21.18 -0.84 -19.91
CA GLY A 106 22.53 -0.63 -20.46
C GLY A 106 23.61 -0.48 -19.40
N ALA A 107 24.88 -0.54 -19.83
CA ALA A 107 26.02 -0.80 -18.95
C ALA A 107 26.25 0.27 -17.85
N ASN A 108 25.85 1.53 -18.10
CA ASN A 108 25.92 2.62 -17.11
C ASN A 108 24.52 3.15 -16.73
N GLN A 109 23.50 2.32 -16.95
CA GLN A 109 22.11 2.60 -16.58
C GLN A 109 21.71 1.72 -15.39
N ALA A 110 20.66 2.10 -14.69
CA ALA A 110 20.26 1.49 -13.42
C ALA A 110 20.16 -0.04 -13.51
N PHE A 111 19.49 -0.58 -14.54
CA PHE A 111 19.35 -2.03 -14.69
C PHE A 111 20.59 -2.75 -15.18
N GLY A 112 21.58 -2.06 -15.75
CA GLY A 112 22.89 -2.66 -16.00
C GLY A 112 23.76 -2.79 -14.74
N ILE A 113 23.42 -2.04 -13.69
CA ILE A 113 24.18 -1.98 -12.43
C ILE A 113 23.53 -2.83 -11.33
N ILE A 114 22.21 -2.75 -11.19
CA ILE A 114 21.45 -3.47 -10.16
C ILE A 114 21.53 -4.97 -10.46
N GLN A 115 22.03 -5.73 -9.50
CA GLN A 115 22.13 -7.19 -9.55
C GLN A 115 20.87 -7.83 -9.00
N MET A 116 20.63 -9.09 -9.32
CA MET A 116 19.63 -9.88 -8.62
C MET A 116 20.18 -10.39 -7.28
N THR A 117 19.31 -10.45 -6.27
CA THR A 117 19.55 -11.21 -5.05
C THR A 117 19.84 -12.68 -5.42
N PRO A 118 20.90 -13.32 -4.87
CA PRO A 118 21.31 -14.65 -5.29
C PRO A 118 20.28 -15.70 -4.88
N GLY A 119 19.58 -16.27 -5.85
CA GLY A 119 18.63 -17.37 -5.60
C GLY A 119 18.31 -18.26 -6.79
N VAL A 120 18.64 -17.86 -8.03
CA VAL A 120 18.35 -18.66 -9.22
C VAL A 120 19.52 -18.54 -10.21
N TYR A 121 20.42 -19.53 -10.12
CA TYR A 121 21.50 -19.88 -11.06
C TYR A 121 22.67 -18.90 -11.29
N TRP A 122 23.85 -19.53 -11.39
CA TRP A 122 25.19 -18.99 -11.64
C TRP A 122 25.25 -18.12 -12.91
N ASN A 123 25.51 -16.82 -12.75
CA ASN A 123 24.63 -15.83 -13.36
C ASN A 123 24.69 -14.43 -12.75
N PRO A 124 25.80 -13.66 -12.74
CA PRO A 124 25.73 -12.23 -12.43
C PRO A 124 25.00 -11.45 -13.55
N TYR A 125 23.78 -11.86 -13.89
CA TYR A 125 22.91 -11.14 -14.81
C TYR A 125 22.25 -10.01 -14.02
N ASN A 126 22.61 -8.77 -14.34
CA ASN A 126 21.93 -7.59 -13.83
C ASN A 126 20.48 -7.52 -14.32
N ASN A 127 19.67 -6.65 -13.73
CA ASN A 127 18.26 -6.49 -14.06
C ASN A 127 18.00 -6.20 -15.55
N GLY A 128 18.99 -5.80 -16.35
CA GLY A 128 18.84 -5.50 -17.77
C GLY A 128 18.65 -6.71 -18.70
N TYR A 129 18.84 -7.93 -18.19
CA TYR A 129 18.76 -9.18 -18.95
C TYR A 129 17.34 -9.72 -19.13
N THR A 130 17.15 -10.59 -20.13
CA THR A 130 15.81 -11.03 -20.57
C THR A 130 15.06 -11.78 -19.48
N GLU A 131 15.82 -12.59 -18.74
CA GLU A 131 15.40 -13.49 -17.68
C GLU A 131 14.92 -12.72 -16.45
N ASN A 132 15.29 -11.43 -16.36
CA ASN A 132 15.13 -10.61 -15.17
C ASN A 132 13.92 -9.68 -15.25
N LYS A 133 13.04 -9.90 -16.24
CA LYS A 133 11.78 -9.15 -16.40
C LYS A 133 10.90 -9.26 -15.15
N GLN A 134 10.90 -10.41 -14.46
CA GLN A 134 10.19 -10.56 -13.19
C GLN A 134 10.73 -9.60 -12.11
N SER A 135 12.05 -9.51 -11.91
CA SER A 135 12.66 -8.59 -10.95
C SER A 135 12.35 -7.13 -11.30
N ARG A 136 12.49 -6.74 -12.57
CA ARG A 136 12.12 -5.39 -13.04
C ARG A 136 10.63 -5.08 -12.82
N SER A 137 9.77 -6.08 -13.00
CA SER A 137 8.31 -5.90 -12.85
C SER A 137 7.90 -5.46 -11.46
N LYS A 138 8.65 -5.83 -10.40
CA LYS A 138 8.38 -5.35 -9.04
C LYS A 138 8.62 -3.84 -8.93
N ILE A 139 9.67 -3.32 -9.57
CA ILE A 139 9.92 -1.88 -9.66
C ILE A 139 8.78 -1.18 -10.41
N TYR A 140 8.30 -1.75 -11.52
CA TYR A 140 7.18 -1.16 -12.27
C TYR A 140 5.86 -1.21 -11.50
N LEU A 141 5.61 -2.30 -10.79
CA LEU A 141 4.43 -2.49 -9.94
C LEU A 141 4.37 -1.43 -8.83
N ALA A 142 5.51 -1.04 -8.25
CA ALA A 142 5.56 0.04 -7.25
C ALA A 142 4.88 1.35 -7.73
N PHE A 143 4.93 1.59 -9.05
CA PHE A 143 4.34 2.74 -9.74
C PHE A 143 3.07 2.40 -10.52
N GLU A 144 2.45 1.25 -10.26
CA GLU A 144 1.23 0.77 -10.95
C GLU A 144 1.39 0.75 -12.48
N TYR A 145 2.60 0.46 -12.97
CA TYR A 145 2.93 0.50 -14.40
C TYR A 145 2.76 1.86 -15.08
N ASN A 146 2.76 2.95 -14.31
CA ASN A 146 2.73 4.29 -14.90
C ASN A 146 4.09 4.61 -15.55
N GLU A 147 4.14 4.54 -16.88
CA GLU A 147 5.39 4.71 -17.64
C GLU A 147 6.10 6.04 -17.36
N ASN A 148 5.36 7.13 -17.20
CA ASN A 148 5.95 8.45 -16.94
C ASN A 148 6.68 8.47 -15.59
N LEU A 149 6.08 7.87 -14.55
CA LEU A 149 6.72 7.77 -13.23
C LEU A 149 7.91 6.81 -13.26
N ILE A 150 7.83 5.71 -14.02
CA ILE A 150 8.93 4.75 -14.15
C ILE A 150 10.13 5.40 -14.86
N ARG A 151 9.90 6.16 -15.93
CA ARG A 151 10.96 6.92 -16.62
C ARG A 151 11.58 7.98 -15.73
N ALA A 152 10.75 8.73 -14.99
CA ALA A 152 11.22 9.73 -14.03
C ALA A 152 12.13 9.14 -12.94
N LEU A 153 11.75 7.97 -12.39
CA LEU A 153 12.63 7.22 -11.49
C LEU A 153 13.92 6.82 -12.21
N GLY A 154 13.79 6.27 -13.42
CA GLY A 154 14.92 5.84 -14.24
C GLY A 154 15.96 6.95 -14.45
N GLU A 155 15.53 8.18 -14.74
CA GLU A 155 16.43 9.33 -14.88
C GLU A 155 17.27 9.60 -13.63
N VAL A 156 16.64 9.55 -12.45
CA VAL A 156 17.32 9.74 -11.16
C VAL A 156 18.30 8.60 -10.89
N LEU A 157 17.88 7.35 -11.07
CA LEU A 157 18.72 6.17 -10.81
C LEU A 157 19.89 6.08 -11.79
N ASN A 158 19.67 6.40 -13.06
CA ASN A 158 20.70 6.42 -14.09
C ASN A 158 21.82 7.42 -13.75
N LYS A 159 21.51 8.54 -13.08
CA LYS A 159 22.53 9.47 -12.62
C LYS A 159 23.48 8.83 -11.59
N LEU A 160 22.95 8.04 -10.68
CA LEU A 160 23.76 7.26 -9.72
C LEU A 160 24.54 6.16 -10.46
N ALA A 161 23.89 5.49 -11.41
CA ALA A 161 24.48 4.38 -12.18
C ALA A 161 25.70 4.80 -12.98
N ALA A 162 25.71 6.02 -13.52
CA ALA A 162 26.86 6.59 -14.21
C ALA A 162 28.13 6.69 -13.35
N SER A 163 28.01 6.65 -12.01
CA SER A 163 29.14 6.63 -11.07
C SER A 163 29.39 5.27 -10.41
N ALA A 164 28.59 4.26 -10.75
CA ALA A 164 28.74 2.90 -10.27
C ALA A 164 29.84 2.14 -11.03
N ASN A 165 30.41 1.12 -10.40
CA ASN A 165 31.32 0.23 -11.08
C ASN A 165 30.51 -0.71 -11.98
N ASN A 166 30.97 -0.84 -13.22
CA ASN A 166 30.27 -1.60 -14.24
C ASN A 166 30.89 -3.00 -14.40
N PHE A 167 30.18 -4.02 -13.92
CA PHE A 167 30.66 -5.41 -13.94
C PHE A 167 30.65 -6.04 -15.34
N TYR A 168 29.99 -5.43 -16.34
CA TYR A 168 30.13 -5.86 -17.74
C TYR A 168 31.56 -5.69 -18.25
N ILE A 169 32.25 -4.65 -17.77
CA ILE A 169 33.60 -4.31 -18.24
C ILE A 169 34.65 -5.16 -17.53
N SER A 170 34.41 -5.51 -16.27
CA SER A 170 35.32 -6.36 -15.50
C SER A 170 34.62 -6.99 -14.29
N SER A 171 34.63 -8.33 -14.26
CA SER A 171 34.17 -9.13 -13.12
C SER A 171 35.06 -9.02 -11.86
N LYS A 172 36.22 -8.34 -11.97
CA LYS A 172 37.15 -8.11 -10.85
C LYS A 172 36.85 -6.82 -10.09
N LEU A 173 35.97 -5.95 -10.62
CA LEU A 173 35.57 -4.75 -9.91
C LEU A 173 34.76 -5.14 -8.67
N LYS A 174 35.00 -4.45 -7.56
CA LYS A 174 34.16 -4.57 -6.36
C LYS A 174 33.04 -3.53 -6.43
N SER A 175 31.89 -3.84 -5.85
CA SER A 175 30.81 -2.85 -5.68
C SER A 175 31.32 -1.61 -4.96
N ASN A 176 31.00 -0.44 -5.50
CA ASN A 176 31.26 0.84 -4.86
C ASN A 176 29.98 1.35 -4.15
N LYS A 177 30.07 2.51 -3.50
CA LYS A 177 28.94 3.11 -2.77
C LYS A 177 27.68 3.35 -3.63
N TYR A 178 27.83 3.57 -4.93
CA TYR A 178 26.70 3.78 -5.85
C TYR A 178 26.07 2.45 -6.27
N ASN A 179 26.87 1.40 -6.51
CA ASN A 179 26.35 0.04 -6.70
C ASN A 179 25.46 -0.37 -5.52
N ASN A 180 25.97 -0.18 -4.29
CA ASN A 180 25.26 -0.57 -3.08
C ASN A 180 23.97 0.24 -2.88
N LEU A 181 24.02 1.56 -3.09
CA LEU A 181 22.83 2.40 -2.98
C LEU A 181 21.76 2.05 -4.02
N LEU A 182 22.17 1.78 -5.27
CA LEU A 182 21.23 1.37 -6.32
C LEU A 182 20.57 0.03 -6.01
N GLN A 183 21.36 -0.94 -5.52
CA GLN A 183 20.83 -2.23 -5.09
C GLN A 183 19.84 -2.06 -3.94
N GLU A 184 20.22 -1.32 -2.91
CA GLU A 184 19.36 -1.04 -1.75
C GLU A 184 18.04 -0.38 -2.19
N ILE A 185 18.09 0.65 -3.03
CA ILE A 185 16.87 1.28 -3.55
C ILE A 185 15.99 0.27 -4.31
N ALA A 186 16.59 -0.57 -5.15
CA ALA A 186 15.84 -1.54 -5.94
C ALA A 186 15.19 -2.64 -5.08
N ASP A 187 15.93 -3.17 -4.11
CA ASP A 187 15.45 -4.19 -3.17
C ASP A 187 14.30 -3.64 -2.33
N GLU A 188 14.47 -2.44 -1.77
CA GLU A 188 13.45 -1.78 -0.94
C GLU A 188 12.19 -1.41 -1.72
N ILE A 189 12.31 -0.92 -2.96
CA ILE A 189 11.15 -0.72 -3.85
C ILE A 189 10.46 -2.05 -4.16
N GLY A 190 11.24 -3.11 -4.38
CA GLY A 190 10.73 -4.45 -4.65
C GLY A 190 9.94 -5.03 -3.48
N GLU A 191 10.47 -4.92 -2.27
CA GLU A 191 9.81 -5.35 -1.03
C GLU A 191 8.56 -4.52 -0.73
N TYR A 192 8.62 -3.20 -0.94
CA TYR A 192 7.43 -2.36 -0.85
C TYR A 192 6.33 -2.82 -1.83
N ALA A 193 6.68 -3.06 -3.10
CA ALA A 193 5.70 -3.49 -4.11
C ALA A 193 5.10 -4.85 -3.76
N HIS A 194 5.93 -5.79 -3.31
CA HIS A 194 5.49 -7.10 -2.82
C HIS A 194 4.48 -6.97 -1.69
N ASN A 195 4.84 -6.27 -0.61
CA ASN A 195 3.98 -6.15 0.56
C ASN A 195 2.69 -5.37 0.26
N TYR A 196 2.80 -4.24 -0.43
CA TYR A 196 1.64 -3.40 -0.74
C TYR A 196 0.66 -4.14 -1.67
N PHE A 197 1.14 -4.62 -2.82
CA PHE A 197 0.26 -5.14 -3.86
C PHE A 197 0.05 -6.65 -3.78
N GLU A 198 1.12 -7.43 -3.66
CA GLU A 198 1.07 -8.90 -3.77
C GLU A 198 0.62 -9.57 -2.46
N VAL A 199 0.93 -8.98 -1.31
CA VAL A 199 0.46 -9.48 0.00
C VAL A 199 -0.90 -8.87 0.34
N ALA A 200 -1.01 -7.54 0.50
CA ALA A 200 -2.24 -6.95 1.00
C ALA A 200 -3.39 -6.96 -0.03
N PHE A 201 -3.18 -6.38 -1.21
CA PHE A 201 -4.27 -6.23 -2.19
C PHE A 201 -4.62 -7.52 -2.92
N ALA A 202 -3.64 -8.35 -3.30
CA ALA A 202 -3.95 -9.63 -3.94
C ALA A 202 -4.73 -10.56 -3.00
N GLU A 203 -4.42 -10.57 -1.69
CA GLU A 203 -5.19 -11.32 -0.70
C GLU A 203 -6.62 -10.78 -0.56
N LEU A 204 -6.79 -9.46 -0.53
CA LEU A 204 -8.13 -8.85 -0.51
C LEU A 204 -8.95 -9.24 -1.75
N ILE A 205 -8.36 -9.17 -2.95
CA ILE A 205 -9.02 -9.52 -4.21
C ILE A 205 -9.51 -10.98 -4.19
N LYS A 206 -8.64 -11.92 -3.79
CA LYS A 206 -8.98 -13.35 -3.70
C LYS A 206 -10.18 -13.62 -2.78
N LYS A 207 -10.32 -12.83 -1.71
CA LYS A 207 -11.29 -13.06 -0.62
C LYS A 207 -12.44 -12.05 -0.59
N VAL A 208 -12.53 -11.15 -1.57
CA VAL A 208 -13.47 -10.01 -1.56
C VAL A 208 -14.94 -10.44 -1.47
N ASN A 209 -15.27 -11.62 -2.02
CA ASN A 209 -16.63 -12.17 -2.01
C ASN A 209 -17.01 -12.84 -0.69
N LYS A 210 -16.05 -13.02 0.24
CA LYS A 210 -16.24 -13.66 1.55
C LYS A 210 -16.23 -12.67 2.72
N LEU A 211 -16.13 -11.35 2.46
CA LEU A 211 -15.98 -10.34 3.52
C LEU A 211 -17.18 -10.27 4.48
N ASN A 212 -18.36 -10.73 4.06
CA ASN A 212 -19.56 -10.81 4.91
C ASN A 212 -19.46 -11.85 6.03
N ILE A 213 -18.46 -12.74 6.00
CA ILE A 213 -18.20 -13.73 7.05
C ILE A 213 -17.44 -13.11 8.25
N LEU A 214 -16.71 -12.00 8.03
CA LEU A 214 -15.95 -11.36 9.10
C LEU A 214 -16.85 -10.76 10.17
N LEU A 215 -16.42 -10.86 11.43
CA LEU A 215 -17.07 -10.18 12.53
C LEU A 215 -16.97 -8.64 12.35
N PRO A 216 -17.96 -7.86 12.85
CA PRO A 216 -17.96 -6.41 12.69
C PRO A 216 -16.68 -5.70 13.13
N ASN A 217 -16.06 -6.15 14.23
CA ASN A 217 -14.80 -5.61 14.73
C ASN A 217 -13.62 -5.91 13.80
N GLN A 218 -13.54 -7.13 13.25
CA GLN A 218 -12.51 -7.54 12.29
C GLN A 218 -12.64 -6.78 10.98
N LEU A 219 -13.88 -6.57 10.51
CA LEU A 219 -14.16 -5.79 9.31
C LEU A 219 -13.74 -4.32 9.48
N GLN A 220 -14.04 -3.73 10.63
CA GLN A 220 -13.62 -2.37 10.95
C GLN A 220 -12.09 -2.27 11.05
N GLU A 221 -11.44 -3.25 11.69
CA GLU A 221 -9.99 -3.31 11.79
C GLU A 221 -9.33 -3.42 10.40
N LEU A 222 -9.84 -4.31 9.54
CA LEU A 222 -9.38 -4.49 8.16
C LEU A 222 -9.45 -3.17 7.37
N ASP A 223 -10.57 -2.45 7.47
CA ASP A 223 -10.74 -1.15 6.78
C ASP A 223 -9.71 -0.11 7.25
N GLN A 224 -9.49 -0.03 8.57
CA GLN A 224 -8.54 0.91 9.16
C GLN A 224 -7.09 0.58 8.74
N LYS A 225 -6.73 -0.69 8.64
CA LYS A 225 -5.40 -1.09 8.16
C LYS A 225 -5.20 -0.71 6.70
N PHE A 226 -6.19 -0.92 5.84
CA PHE A 226 -6.12 -0.48 4.44
C PHE A 226 -6.08 1.06 4.29
N ASP A 227 -6.77 1.82 5.15
CA ASP A 227 -6.65 3.28 5.19
C ASP A 227 -5.21 3.71 5.54
N LYS A 228 -4.60 3.10 6.57
CA LYS A 228 -3.21 3.37 6.95
C LYS A 228 -2.23 2.98 5.85
N LEU A 229 -2.40 1.80 5.25
CA LEU A 229 -1.58 1.30 4.15
C LEU A 229 -1.61 2.29 2.97
N THR A 230 -2.80 2.78 2.61
CA THR A 230 -2.98 3.76 1.53
C THR A 230 -2.35 5.11 1.87
N ALA A 231 -2.44 5.55 3.13
CA ALA A 231 -1.85 6.81 3.58
C ALA A 231 -0.31 6.78 3.49
N GLU A 232 0.34 5.71 3.95
CA GLU A 232 1.80 5.56 3.84
C GLU A 232 2.26 5.60 2.37
N ARG A 233 1.52 4.92 1.46
CA ARG A 233 1.80 5.02 0.01
C ARG A 233 1.69 6.45 -0.54
N GLN A 234 0.67 7.21 -0.13
CA GLN A 234 0.50 8.59 -0.59
C GLN A 234 1.68 9.48 -0.20
N ILE A 235 2.25 9.26 1.00
CA ILE A 235 3.46 9.94 1.46
C ILE A 235 4.63 9.64 0.53
N HIS A 236 4.84 8.38 0.15
CA HIS A 236 5.94 7.97 -0.73
C HIS A 236 5.83 8.51 -2.14
N ILE A 237 4.63 8.52 -2.71
CA ILE A 237 4.42 9.12 -4.03
C ILE A 237 4.75 10.61 -3.98
N LYS A 238 4.41 11.30 -2.89
CA LYS A 238 4.75 12.71 -2.70
C LYS A 238 6.26 12.91 -2.57
N ASP A 239 6.94 12.08 -1.80
CA ASP A 239 8.39 12.16 -1.61
C ASP A 239 9.13 11.84 -2.92
N ALA A 240 8.74 10.79 -3.65
CA ALA A 240 9.31 10.45 -4.95
C ALA A 240 9.13 11.58 -5.98
N LYS A 241 7.94 12.20 -6.03
CA LYS A 241 7.69 13.40 -6.85
C LYS A 241 8.58 14.57 -6.44
N THR A 242 8.80 14.76 -5.14
CA THR A 242 9.67 15.82 -4.63
C THR A 242 11.12 15.60 -5.06
N ILE A 243 11.63 14.38 -4.91
CA ILE A 243 12.97 13.99 -5.35
C ILE A 243 13.12 14.25 -6.86
N TYR A 244 12.15 13.82 -7.66
CA TYR A 244 12.19 14.03 -9.11
C TYR A 244 12.17 15.51 -9.49
N ASN A 245 11.33 16.32 -8.84
CA ASN A 245 11.26 17.76 -9.11
C ASN A 245 12.56 18.48 -8.70
N ASP A 246 13.10 18.18 -7.52
CA ASP A 246 14.38 18.71 -7.05
C ASP A 246 15.50 18.29 -8.01
N PHE A 247 15.47 17.05 -8.50
CA PHE A 247 16.43 16.55 -9.50
C PHE A 247 16.28 17.27 -10.83
N ASN A 248 15.07 17.43 -11.37
CA ASN A 248 14.90 18.06 -12.67
C ASN A 248 15.33 19.53 -12.68
N ASN A 249 15.10 20.23 -11.56
CA ASN A 249 15.51 21.62 -11.34
C ASN A 249 17.00 21.77 -10.99
N ASP A 250 17.76 20.68 -10.96
CA ASP A 250 19.17 20.64 -10.52
C ASP A 250 19.39 21.33 -9.16
N LYS A 251 18.41 21.22 -8.26
CA LYS A 251 18.49 21.81 -6.92
C LYS A 251 19.72 21.26 -6.22
N ASP A 252 20.50 22.14 -5.62
CA ASP A 252 21.78 21.81 -4.97
C ASP A 252 22.77 21.04 -5.87
N GLN A 253 22.61 21.12 -7.20
CA GLN A 253 23.41 20.43 -8.23
C GLN A 253 23.25 18.89 -8.23
N ILE A 254 22.10 18.36 -7.80
CA ILE A 254 21.90 16.90 -7.74
C ILE A 254 21.66 16.25 -9.12
N LYS A 255 21.28 16.99 -10.16
CA LYS A 255 21.20 16.49 -11.55
C LYS A 255 22.57 16.37 -12.17
N THR A 256 23.45 17.34 -11.90
CA THR A 256 24.77 17.44 -12.52
C THR A 256 25.84 16.69 -11.73
N ASN A 257 25.67 16.46 -10.42
CA ASN A 257 26.64 15.77 -9.56
C ASN A 257 26.05 14.55 -8.83
N ALA A 258 26.50 13.34 -9.20
CA ALA A 258 26.00 12.09 -8.61
C ALA A 258 26.36 11.94 -7.11
N ALA A 259 27.48 12.50 -6.65
CA ALA A 259 27.83 12.47 -5.23
C ALA A 259 26.83 13.27 -4.40
N LYS A 260 26.44 14.45 -4.89
CA LYS A 260 25.42 15.28 -4.25
C LYS A 260 24.04 14.63 -4.27
N LEU A 261 23.64 13.99 -5.38
CA LEU A 261 22.40 13.21 -5.42
C LEU A 261 22.39 12.08 -4.39
N LYS A 262 23.49 11.32 -4.30
CA LYS A 262 23.65 10.25 -3.32
C LYS A 262 23.53 10.79 -1.89
N ASP A 263 24.17 11.91 -1.58
CA ASP A 263 24.09 12.51 -0.24
C ASP A 263 22.69 13.05 0.05
N TYR A 264 22.05 13.70 -0.92
CA TYR A 264 20.67 14.19 -0.84
C TYR A 264 19.67 13.06 -0.53
N ILE A 265 19.74 11.93 -1.24
CA ILE A 265 18.87 10.77 -0.99
C ILE A 265 19.11 10.20 0.41
N ASN A 266 20.38 9.98 0.77
CA ASN A 266 20.73 9.38 2.06
C ASN A 266 20.32 10.24 3.26
N GLN A 267 20.54 11.56 3.17
CA GLN A 267 20.28 12.47 4.28
C GLN A 267 18.79 12.78 4.43
N ASN A 268 18.05 12.93 3.33
CA ASN A 268 16.69 13.46 3.38
C ASN A 268 15.58 12.41 3.29
N TYR A 269 15.86 11.24 2.72
CA TYR A 269 14.81 10.29 2.32
C TYR A 269 15.06 8.84 2.74
N LYS A 270 16.31 8.36 2.80
CA LYS A 270 16.60 6.95 3.09
C LYS A 270 15.88 6.44 4.33
N GLN A 271 16.08 7.09 5.48
CA GLN A 271 15.45 6.63 6.72
C GLN A 271 13.91 6.75 6.68
N LYS A 272 13.37 7.75 5.97
CA LYS A 272 11.91 7.93 5.83
C LYS A 272 11.29 6.77 5.04
N PHE A 273 11.91 6.36 3.95
CA PHE A 273 11.46 5.22 3.16
C PHE A 273 11.59 3.92 3.95
N LEU A 274 12.76 3.63 4.53
CA LEU A 274 12.98 2.41 5.32
C LEU A 274 11.94 2.26 6.46
N THR A 275 11.70 3.34 7.22
CA THR A 275 10.72 3.30 8.31
C THR A 275 9.31 3.03 7.81
N SER A 276 8.93 3.56 6.66
CA SER A 276 7.57 3.40 6.16
C SER A 276 7.36 2.10 5.37
N PHE A 277 8.37 1.61 4.64
CA PHE A 277 8.33 0.29 4.03
C PHE A 277 8.17 -0.81 5.09
N ALA A 278 8.87 -0.71 6.23
CA ALA A 278 8.66 -1.62 7.37
C ALA A 278 7.24 -1.53 7.95
N LYS A 279 6.62 -0.35 7.98
CA LYS A 279 5.20 -0.22 8.39
C LYS A 279 4.27 -0.87 7.37
N ILE A 280 4.56 -0.72 6.07
CA ILE A 280 3.77 -1.31 4.99
C ILE A 280 3.82 -2.83 5.07
N GLU A 281 5.00 -3.41 5.30
CA GLU A 281 5.17 -4.86 5.56
C GLU A 281 4.32 -5.31 6.75
N THR A 282 4.44 -4.61 7.89
CA THR A 282 3.65 -4.93 9.10
C THR A 282 2.15 -4.89 8.80
N LEU A 283 1.66 -3.81 8.18
CA LEU A 283 0.25 -3.66 7.83
C LEU A 283 -0.22 -4.72 6.83
N ALA A 284 0.60 -5.07 5.85
CA ALA A 284 0.29 -6.09 4.86
C ALA A 284 0.11 -7.47 5.50
N ASN A 285 1.02 -7.85 6.40
CA ASN A 285 0.94 -9.11 7.14
C ASN A 285 -0.30 -9.14 8.06
N GLU A 286 -0.56 -8.08 8.82
CA GLU A 286 -1.75 -7.99 9.67
C GLU A 286 -3.07 -8.05 8.86
N ILE A 287 -3.11 -7.42 7.67
CA ILE A 287 -4.24 -7.53 6.74
C ILE A 287 -4.40 -8.98 6.29
N LYS A 288 -3.30 -9.62 5.88
CA LYS A 288 -3.30 -11.01 5.43
C LYS A 288 -3.82 -11.95 6.51
N GLU A 289 -3.38 -11.79 7.76
CA GLU A 289 -3.83 -12.59 8.89
C GLU A 289 -5.35 -12.49 9.15
N ILE A 290 -5.93 -11.29 9.00
CA ILE A 290 -7.39 -11.12 9.12
C ILE A 290 -8.10 -11.87 8.00
N LEU A 291 -7.59 -11.76 6.77
CA LEU A 291 -8.19 -12.37 5.58
C LEU A 291 -8.04 -13.90 5.58
N ASP A 292 -6.94 -14.46 6.06
CA ASP A 292 -6.69 -15.90 6.15
C ASP A 292 -7.66 -16.64 7.10
N LYS A 293 -8.34 -15.91 8.00
CA LYS A 293 -9.44 -16.48 8.78
C LYS A 293 -10.61 -16.93 7.91
N LEU A 294 -10.76 -16.38 6.71
CA LEU A 294 -11.81 -16.73 5.74
C LEU A 294 -11.56 -18.06 5.01
N ASP A 295 -10.37 -18.64 5.15
CA ASP A 295 -10.05 -19.97 4.61
C ASP A 295 -10.28 -21.09 5.64
N LYS A 296 -10.50 -20.73 6.90
CA LYS A 296 -10.69 -21.66 8.02
C LYS A 296 -12.17 -21.86 8.40
N ILE A 297 -13.08 -21.26 7.64
CA ILE A 297 -14.54 -21.28 7.81
C ILE A 297 -15.15 -21.84 6.54
#